data_AF-A0A3B8QJR9-F1
#
_entry.id   AF-A0A3B8QJR9-F1
#
_cell.length_a   1.000
_cell.length_b   1.000
_cell.length_c   1.000
_cell.angle_alpha   90.00
_cell.angle_beta   90.00
_cell.angle_gamma   90.00
#
_symmetry.space_group_name_H-M   'P 1'
#
loop_
_entity.id
_entity.type
_entity.pdbx_description
1 polymer ?
#
loop_
_entity_poly.entity_id
_entity_poly.type
_entity_poly.pdbx_seq_one_letter_code
_entity_poly.pdbx_strand_id
1 'polypeptide(L)' 'MFDAFVVNKDEESGKTSAAVQSLSLNDLPPGDVTVAVEYSTVNYKDGLCVGSGGGLVRNYPHIPGI' A
#
# COMPACT_ATOMS: atom_id res chain seq x y z
N MET A 1 -2.48 9.40 -14.08
CA MET A 1 -1.69 9.15 -12.86
C MET A 1 -2.49 9.59 -11.65
N PHE A 2 -2.31 8.95 -10.51
CA PHE A 2 -2.89 9.30 -9.22
C PHE A 2 -1.87 8.96 -8.13
N ASP A 3 -1.98 9.59 -6.97
CA ASP A 3 -1.06 9.34 -5.86
C ASP A 3 -1.58 8.22 -4.95
N ALA A 4 -0.67 7.38 -4.47
CA ALA A 4 -0.96 6.32 -3.51
C ALA A 4 0.16 6.21 -2.49
N PHE A 5 -0.17 5.82 -1.27
CA PHE A 5 0.83 5.46 -0.27
C PHE A 5 1.27 4.02 -0.50
N VAL A 6 2.55 3.80 -0.82
CA VAL A 6 3.07 2.49 -1.21
C VAL A 6 4.15 2.04 -0.24
N VAL A 7 3.98 0.84 0.30
CA VAL A 7 4.98 0.15 1.11
C VAL A 7 5.73 -0.85 0.24
N ASN A 8 7.04 -0.67 0.16
CA ASN A 8 7.98 -1.61 -0.45
C ASN A 8 8.71 -2.40 0.63
N LYS A 9 9.16 -3.59 0.28
CA LYS A 9 10.04 -4.40 1.13
C LYS A 9 11.28 -4.77 0.34
N ASP A 10 12.42 -4.49 0.92
CA ASP A 10 13.70 -4.96 0.41
C ASP A 10 13.86 -6.45 0.76
N GLU A 11 14.02 -7.30 -0.25
CA GLU A 11 14.03 -8.76 -0.09
C GLU A 11 15.30 -9.26 0.62
N GLU A 12 16.43 -8.57 0.48
CA GLU A 12 17.70 -8.98 1.10
C GLU A 12 17.75 -8.62 2.60
N SER A 13 17.38 -7.38 2.95
CA SER A 13 17.45 -6.86 4.31
C SER A 13 16.15 -7.04 5.10
N GLY A 14 15.05 -7.33 4.42
CA GLY A 14 13.70 -7.43 5.00
C GLY A 14 13.11 -6.09 5.46
N LYS A 15 13.82 -4.97 5.25
CA LYS A 15 13.37 -3.64 5.67
C LYS A 15 12.25 -3.15 4.78
N THR A 16 11.23 -2.57 5.40
CA THR A 16 10.15 -1.91 4.69
C THR A 16 10.42 -0.41 4.55
N SER A 17 9.93 0.17 3.47
CA SER A 17 9.93 1.62 3.25
C SER A 17 8.58 2.03 2.69
N ALA A 18 8.06 3.16 3.15
CA ALA A 18 6.75 3.65 2.76
C ALA A 18 6.87 5.09 2.24
N ALA A 19 6.25 5.36 1.09
CA ALA A 19 6.26 6.68 0.48
C ALA A 19 5.00 6.91 -0.36
N VAL A 20 4.60 8.17 -0.51
CA VAL A 20 3.62 8.56 -1.52
C VAL A 20 4.29 8.45 -2.89
N GLN A 21 3.67 7.72 -3.81
CA GLN A 21 4.15 7.49 -5.17
C GLN A 21 3.04 7.76 -6.17
N SER A 22 3.41 8.23 -7.35
CA SER A 22 2.46 8.45 -8.43
C SER A 22 2.35 7.20 -9.29
N LEU A 23 1.14 6.65 -9.39
CA LEU A 23 0.83 5.41 -10.09
C LEU A 23 -0.10 5.67 -11.27
N SER A 24 -0.18 4.71 -12.18
CA SER A 24 -1.13 4.64 -13.28
C SER A 24 -2.27 3.66 -12.96
N LEU A 25 -3.36 3.72 -13.72
CA LEU A 25 -4.47 2.77 -13.56
C LEU A 25 -4.06 1.32 -13.85
N ASN A 26 -2.98 1.11 -14.63
CA ASN A 26 -2.47 -0.23 -14.93
C ASN A 26 -1.69 -0.86 -13.77
N ASP A 27 -1.33 -0.07 -12.76
CA ASP A 27 -0.65 -0.56 -11.55
C ASP A 27 -1.64 -1.10 -10.51
N LEU A 28 -2.95 -0.89 -10.72
CA LEU A 28 -4.00 -1.44 -9.87
C LEU A 28 -4.21 -2.93 -10.16
N PRO A 29 -4.57 -3.74 -9.14
CA PRO A 29 -4.98 -5.12 -9.37
C PRO A 29 -6.26 -5.17 -10.24
N PRO A 30 -6.49 -6.26 -10.98
CA PRO A 30 -7.73 -6.43 -11.74
C PRO A 30 -8.94 -6.45 -10.82
N GLY A 31 -10.03 -5.83 -11.25
CA GLY A 31 -11.31 -5.80 -10.54
C GLY A 31 -12.44 -5.27 -11.42
N ASP A 32 -13.68 -5.55 -11.03
CA ASP A 32 -14.88 -5.19 -11.81
C ASP A 32 -15.34 -3.73 -11.60
N VAL A 33 -14.86 -3.08 -10.53
CA VAL A 33 -15.24 -1.73 -10.14
C VAL A 33 -14.00 -0.92 -9.77
N THR A 34 -13.86 0.26 -10.36
CA THR A 34 -12.84 1.24 -9.99
C THR A 34 -13.48 2.38 -9.21
N VAL A 35 -12.90 2.72 -8.06
CA VAL A 35 -13.42 3.77 -7.17
C VAL A 35 -12.45 4.94 -7.13
N ALA A 36 -12.95 6.15 -7.37
CA ALA A 36 -12.23 7.38 -7.06
C ALA A 36 -12.39 7.67 -5.55
N VAL A 37 -11.39 7.28 -4.76
CA VAL A 37 -11.44 7.39 -3.30
C VAL A 37 -11.37 8.87 -2.88
N GLU A 38 -12.38 9.34 -2.16
CA GLU A 38 -12.40 10.69 -1.58
C GLU A 38 -11.81 10.72 -0.16
N TYR A 39 -12.04 9.65 0.61
CA TYR A 39 -11.64 9.56 2.01
C TYR A 39 -11.20 8.14 2.39
N SER A 40 -10.22 8.10 3.30
CA SER A 40 -9.80 6.93 4.05
C SER A 40 -9.59 7.34 5.51
N THR A 41 -9.02 6.46 6.35
CA THR A 41 -8.73 6.74 7.75
C THR A 41 -7.50 5.95 8.21
N VAL A 42 -7.01 6.24 9.42
CA VAL A 42 -5.88 5.54 10.03
C VAL A 42 -6.35 4.78 11.26
N ASN A 43 -6.30 3.45 11.18
CA ASN A 43 -6.58 2.54 12.28
C ASN A 43 -5.29 1.95 12.84
N TYR A 44 -5.42 1.28 14.00
CA TYR A 44 -4.32 0.54 14.61
C TYR A 44 -3.70 -0.49 13.64
N LYS A 45 -4.54 -1.19 12.87
CA LYS A 45 -4.10 -2.20 11.90
C LYS A 45 -3.26 -1.59 10.78
N ASP A 46 -3.55 -0.36 10.39
CA ASP A 46 -2.86 0.28 9.28
C ASP A 46 -1.42 0.62 9.67
N GLY A 47 -1.19 1.01 10.93
CA GLY A 47 0.16 1.14 11.50
C GLY A 47 0.98 -0.15 11.41
N LEU A 48 0.35 -1.31 11.60
CA LEU A 48 1.02 -2.61 11.43
C LEU A 48 1.40 -2.87 9.97
N CYS A 49 0.50 -2.52 9.04
CA CYS A 49 0.71 -2.72 7.61
C CYS A 49 1.73 -1.75 6.99
N VAL A 50 1.85 -0.54 7.53
CA VAL A 50 2.84 0.48 7.10
C VAL A 50 4.25 0.17 7.61
N GLY A 51 4.37 -0.43 8.80
CA GLY A 51 5.65 -0.82 9.40
C GLY A 51 6.23 -2.10 8.79
N SER A 52 6.59 -3.07 9.63
CA SER A 52 7.16 -4.36 9.18
C SER A 52 6.16 -5.31 8.49
N GLY A 53 4.90 -4.86 8.32
CA GLY A 53 3.79 -5.65 7.77
C GLY A 53 2.99 -6.41 8.82
N GLY A 54 3.48 -6.53 10.06
CA GLY A 54 2.75 -7.12 11.20
C GLY A 54 2.28 -8.57 10.99
N GLY A 55 2.88 -9.30 10.03
CA GLY A 55 2.39 -10.61 9.60
C GLY A 55 1.05 -10.58 8.84
N LEU A 56 0.51 -9.39 8.55
CA LEU A 56 -0.74 -9.18 7.83
C LEU A 56 -0.48 -8.98 6.33
N VAL A 57 0.58 -8.23 5.99
CA VAL A 57 0.98 -8.01 4.60
C VAL A 57 1.79 -9.22 4.10
N ARG A 58 1.36 -9.79 2.97
CA ARG A 58 1.97 -10.99 2.37
C ARG A 58 2.67 -10.74 1.05
N ASN A 59 2.25 -9.71 0.32
CA ASN A 59 2.81 -9.34 -0.97
C ASN A 59 3.27 -7.89 -0.91
N TYR A 60 4.46 -7.63 -1.44
CA TYR A 60 5.02 -6.30 -1.65
C TYR A 60 5.30 -6.10 -3.15
N PRO A 61 5.16 -4.89 -3.72
CA PRO A 61 4.67 -3.65 -3.08
C PRO A 61 3.22 -3.74 -2.60
N HIS A 62 2.89 -3.00 -1.53
CA HIS A 62 1.57 -2.99 -0.91
C HIS A 62 1.02 -1.57 -0.78
N ILE A 63 -0.23 -1.37 -1.18
CA ILE A 63 -1.00 -0.15 -0.91
C ILE A 63 -1.90 -0.44 0.30
N PRO A 64 -1.56 0.06 1.52
CA PRO A 64 -2.40 -0.13 2.70
C PRO A 64 -3.65 0.77 2.61
N GLY A 65 -4.64 0.48 3.46
CA GLY A 65 -5.86 1.28 3.53
C GLY A 65 -5.69 2.54 4.37
N ILE A 66 -4.98 3.55 3.85
CA ILE A 66 -4.83 4.89 4.46
C ILE A 66 -5.05 6.01 3.46
#